data_AF-A0AAW6I447-F1
#
_entry.id   AF-A0AAW6I447-F1
#
_cell.length_a   1.000
_cell.length_b   1.000
_cell.length_c   1.000
_cell.angle_alpha   90.00
_cell.angle_beta   90.00
_cell.angle_gamma   90.00
#
_symmetry.space_group_name_H-M   'P 1'
#
loop_
_entity.id
_entity.type
_entity.pdbx_description
1 polymer ?
#
loop_
_entity_poly.entity_id
_entity_poly.type
_entity_poly.pdbx_seq_one_letter_code
_entity_poly.pdbx_strand_id
1 'polypeptide(L)'
;MAKLADVTESISFLEEQLKSIKEKILEVEEDMEQLIAASTSLYTNYLLLRSIKGIGIINAIVLLCVTDNFQRFDNPRKFACYCGVAPFERTSGISIRGKTQTSPLANKEVKVYLTR
;
A
#
# COMPACT_ATOMS: atom_id res chain seq x y z
N MET A 1 -12.18 39.80 22.54
CA MET A 1 -12.91 39.52 21.27
C MET A 1 -11.98 39.51 20.06
N ALA A 2 -11.06 40.48 19.89
CA ALA A 2 -10.14 40.53 18.74
C ALA A 2 -9.25 39.28 18.55
N LYS A 3 -8.68 38.70 19.63
CA LYS A 3 -7.90 37.44 19.54
C LYS A 3 -8.72 36.21 19.14
N LEU A 4 -10.03 36.21 19.39
CA LEU A 4 -10.90 35.07 19.05
C LEU A 4 -11.23 35.08 17.54
N ALA A 5 -11.38 36.26 16.95
CA ALA A 5 -11.58 36.46 15.52
C ALA A 5 -10.34 36.05 14.70
N ASP A 6 -9.15 36.43 15.17
CA ASP A 6 -7.85 36.10 14.54
C ASP A 6 -7.60 34.57 14.44
N VAL A 7 -7.96 33.83 15.49
CA VAL A 7 -7.88 32.35 15.49
C VAL A 7 -8.92 31.73 14.55
N THR A 8 -10.09 32.34 14.42
CA THR A 8 -11.17 31.83 13.55
C THR A 8 -10.80 31.96 12.07
N GLU A 9 -10.19 33.09 11.69
CA GLU A 9 -9.69 33.33 10.33
C GLU A 9 -8.52 32.40 9.96
N SER A 10 -7.65 32.11 10.92
CA SER A 10 -6.57 31.13 10.76
C SER A 10 -7.09 29.70 10.54
N ILE A 11 -8.16 29.32 11.25
CA ILE A 11 -8.79 27.99 11.10
C ILE A 11 -9.44 27.87 9.72
N SER A 12 -10.21 28.86 9.27
CA SER A 12 -10.85 28.82 7.95
C SER A 12 -9.83 28.71 6.82
N PHE A 13 -8.70 29.42 6.92
CA PHE A 13 -7.61 29.28 5.96
C PHE A 13 -7.06 27.85 5.90
N LEU A 14 -6.82 27.22 7.05
CA LEU A 14 -6.33 25.84 7.10
C LEU A 14 -7.35 24.83 6.56
N GLU A 15 -8.64 25.05 6.77
CA GLU A 15 -9.71 24.23 6.21
C GLU A 15 -9.76 24.31 4.67
N GLU A 16 -9.60 25.50 4.10
CA GLU A 16 -9.49 25.69 2.65
C GLU A 16 -8.25 24.99 2.07
N GLN A 17 -7.10 25.10 2.74
CA GLN A 17 -5.89 24.39 2.33
C GLN A 17 -6.09 22.87 2.37
N LEU A 18 -6.71 22.35 3.44
CA LEU A 18 -7.02 20.91 3.55
C LEU A 18 -7.96 20.45 2.45
N LYS A 19 -8.96 21.26 2.09
CA LYS A 19 -9.87 20.95 0.98
C LYS A 19 -9.11 20.89 -0.34
N SER A 20 -8.29 21.89 -0.63
CA SER A 20 -7.48 21.94 -1.86
C SER A 20 -6.55 20.73 -1.99
N ILE A 21 -5.89 20.33 -0.89
CA ILE A 21 -5.01 19.16 -0.90
C ILE A 21 -5.80 17.87 -1.15
N LYS A 22 -6.98 17.72 -0.54
CA LYS A 22 -7.84 16.54 -0.76
C LYS A 22 -8.30 16.42 -2.22
N GLU A 23 -8.67 17.54 -2.84
CA GLU A 23 -9.06 17.57 -4.26
C GLU A 23 -7.90 17.13 -5.16
N LYS A 24 -6.69 17.61 -4.90
CA LYS A 24 -5.49 17.20 -5.66
C LYS A 24 -5.14 15.72 -5.46
N ILE A 25 -5.37 15.17 -4.27
CA ILE A 25 -5.17 13.74 -4.02
C ILE A 25 -6.12 12.92 -4.92
N LEU A 26 -7.39 13.31 -4.99
CA LEU A 26 -8.37 12.62 -5.84
C LEU A 26 -8.01 12.72 -7.33
N GLU A 27 -7.59 13.89 -7.79
CA GLU A 27 -7.14 14.09 -9.18
C GLU A 27 -5.98 13.15 -9.54
N VAL A 28 -4.98 13.02 -8.65
CA VAL A 28 -3.87 12.09 -8.84
C VAL A 28 -4.33 10.63 -8.82
N GLU A 29 -5.25 10.26 -7.93
CA GLU A 29 -5.80 8.90 -7.88
C GLU A 29 -6.54 8.54 -9.18
N GLU A 30 -7.31 9.46 -9.75
CA GLU A 30 -7.99 9.29 -11.03
C GLU A 30 -6.99 9.13 -12.18
N ASP A 31 -5.96 9.98 -12.24
CA ASP A 31 -4.89 9.88 -13.24
C ASP A 31 -4.18 8.52 -13.19
N MET A 32 -3.92 8.01 -11.98
CA MET A 32 -3.31 6.70 -11.79
C MET A 32 -4.20 5.56 -12.33
N GLU A 33 -5.52 5.63 -12.10
CA GLU A 33 -6.47 4.65 -12.65
C GLU A 33 -6.54 4.72 -14.18
N GLN A 34 -6.52 5.92 -14.77
CA GLN A 34 -6.52 6.11 -16.22
C GLN A 34 -5.28 5.50 -16.87
N LEU A 35 -4.10 5.69 -16.27
CA LEU A 35 -2.84 5.09 -16.75
C LEU A 35 -2.89 3.56 -16.73
N ILE A 36 -3.51 2.97 -15.71
CA ILE A 36 -3.69 1.52 -15.62
C ILE A 36 -4.68 1.03 -16.68
N ALA A 37 -5.78 1.75 -16.88
CA ALA A 37 -6.80 1.42 -17.88
C ALA A 37 -6.26 1.46 -19.32
N ALA A 38 -5.20 2.25 -19.59
CA ALA A 38 -4.56 2.30 -20.90
C ALA A 38 -3.89 0.97 -21.32
N SER A 39 -3.56 0.09 -20.37
CA SER A 39 -2.97 -1.23 -20.65
C SER A 39 -3.92 -2.35 -20.23
N THR A 40 -4.35 -3.17 -21.20
CA THR A 40 -5.29 -4.27 -20.94
C THR A 40 -4.77 -5.27 -19.92
N SER A 41 -3.47 -5.58 -19.93
CA SER A 41 -2.87 -6.55 -19.01
C SER A 41 -2.79 -6.00 -17.58
N LEU A 42 -2.46 -4.71 -17.41
CA LEU A 42 -2.47 -4.05 -16.11
C LEU A 42 -3.90 -3.93 -15.58
N TYR A 43 -4.84 -3.49 -16.42
CA TYR A 43 -6.23 -3.30 -16.04
C TYR A 43 -6.89 -4.61 -15.59
N THR A 44 -6.62 -5.71 -16.30
CA THR A 44 -7.14 -7.04 -15.91
C THR A 44 -6.65 -7.44 -14.51
N ASN A 45 -5.35 -7.34 -14.26
CA ASN A 45 -4.78 -7.69 -12.95
C ASN A 45 -5.17 -6.70 -11.85
N TYR A 46 -5.36 -5.42 -12.19
CA TYR A 46 -5.92 -4.40 -11.30
C TYR A 46 -7.33 -4.76 -10.84
N LEU A 47 -8.22 -5.13 -11.76
CA LEU A 47 -9.58 -5.57 -11.43
C LEU A 47 -9.58 -6.83 -10.56
N LEU A 48 -8.71 -7.80 -10.85
CA LEU A 48 -8.55 -8.99 -10.02
C LEU A 48 -8.12 -8.63 -8.60
N LEU A 49 -7.15 -7.72 -8.43
CA LEU A 49 -6.73 -7.23 -7.12
C LEU A 49 -7.86 -6.51 -6.38
N ARG A 50 -8.59 -5.61 -7.06
CA ARG A 50 -9.71 -4.85 -6.47
C ARG A 50 -10.90 -5.73 -6.08
N SER A 51 -11.02 -6.93 -6.65
CA SER A 51 -12.05 -7.91 -6.27
C SER A 51 -11.84 -8.49 -4.86
N ILE A 52 -10.62 -8.41 -4.32
CA ILE A 52 -10.27 -8.94 -3.01
C ILE A 52 -10.75 -7.99 -1.92
N LYS A 53 -11.56 -8.50 -0.99
CA LYS A 53 -12.03 -7.73 0.17
C LYS A 53 -10.84 -7.21 0.98
N GLY A 54 -10.77 -5.89 1.14
CA GLY A 54 -9.70 -5.19 1.88
C GLY A 54 -8.61 -4.59 1.00
N ILE A 55 -8.62 -4.80 -0.32
CA ILE A 55 -7.67 -4.16 -1.24
C ILE A 55 -8.29 -2.89 -1.84
N GLY A 56 -7.78 -1.73 -1.40
CA GLY A 56 -8.09 -0.40 -1.96
C GLY A 56 -7.41 -0.11 -3.30
N ILE A 57 -7.69 1.07 -3.88
CA ILE A 57 -7.05 1.57 -5.12
C ILE A 57 -5.54 1.59 -4.94
N ILE A 58 -5.05 2.38 -3.97
CA ILE A 58 -3.61 2.53 -3.69
C ILE A 58 -2.92 1.18 -3.46
N ASN A 59 -3.53 0.29 -2.67
CA ASN A 59 -2.96 -1.04 -2.39
C ASN A 59 -2.85 -1.89 -3.67
N ALA A 60 -3.86 -1.87 -4.53
CA ALA A 60 -3.81 -2.58 -5.80
C ALA A 60 -2.69 -2.04 -6.70
N ILE A 61 -2.55 -0.71 -6.80
CA ILE A 61 -1.52 -0.07 -7.60
C ILE A 61 -0.11 -0.38 -7.07
N VAL A 62 0.09 -0.25 -5.76
CA VAL A 62 1.36 -0.61 -5.10
C VAL A 62 1.73 -2.06 -5.38
N LEU A 63 0.77 -2.99 -5.28
CA LEU A 63 1.01 -4.41 -5.59
C LEU A 63 1.42 -4.60 -7.05
N LEU A 64 0.77 -3.96 -8.00
CA LEU A 64 1.14 -4.02 -9.42
C LEU A 64 2.56 -3.48 -9.64
N CYS A 65 2.91 -2.33 -9.07
CA CYS A 65 4.23 -1.73 -9.21
C CYS A 65 5.33 -2.58 -8.57
N VAL A 66 5.10 -3.08 -7.36
CA VAL A 66 6.12 -3.87 -6.63
C VAL A 66 6.39 -5.21 -7.30
N THR A 67 5.33 -5.83 -7.84
CA THR A 67 5.41 -7.13 -8.50
C THR A 67 5.71 -7.05 -9.98
N ASP A 68 5.82 -5.86 -10.55
CA ASP A 68 5.92 -5.62 -11.99
C ASP A 68 4.84 -6.39 -12.76
N ASN A 69 3.58 -6.12 -12.40
CA ASN A 69 2.42 -6.86 -12.90
C ASN A 69 2.52 -8.38 -12.72
N PHE A 70 2.96 -8.82 -11.53
CA PHE A 70 3.21 -10.23 -11.17
C PHE A 70 4.30 -10.94 -11.98
N GLN A 71 5.17 -10.21 -12.68
CA GLN A 71 6.27 -10.81 -13.45
C GLN A 71 7.56 -10.91 -12.64
N ARG A 72 7.74 -10.06 -11.63
CA ARG A 72 8.98 -10.00 -10.84
C ARG A 72 9.23 -11.23 -9.97
N PHE A 73 8.17 -11.95 -9.58
CA PHE A 73 8.26 -13.09 -8.68
C PHE A 73 7.70 -14.34 -9.37
N ASP A 74 8.52 -15.39 -9.44
CA ASP A 74 8.16 -16.71 -9.97
C ASP A 74 7.32 -17.54 -8.99
N ASN A 75 7.31 -17.16 -7.71
CA ASN A 75 6.64 -17.90 -6.65
C ASN A 75 5.92 -16.95 -5.68
N PRO A 76 4.62 -17.18 -5.40
CA PRO A 76 3.85 -16.34 -4.49
C PRO A 76 4.42 -16.30 -3.06
N ARG A 77 5.05 -17.40 -2.60
CA ARG A 77 5.72 -17.43 -1.30
C ARG A 77 6.93 -16.50 -1.28
N LYS A 78 7.69 -16.36 -2.37
CA LYS A 78 8.83 -15.41 -2.41
C LYS A 78 8.33 -13.98 -2.27
N PHE A 79 7.22 -13.65 -2.93
CA PHE A 79 6.58 -12.35 -2.74
C PHE A 79 6.06 -12.15 -1.31
N ALA A 80 5.43 -13.17 -0.72
CA ALA A 80 4.98 -13.13 0.68
C ALA A 80 6.14 -12.97 1.67
N CYS A 81 7.30 -13.56 1.39
CA CYS A 81 8.53 -13.36 2.16
C CYS A 81 9.07 -11.94 1.99
N TYR A 82 9.07 -11.42 0.76
CA TYR A 82 9.46 -10.03 0.46
C TYR A 82 8.59 -9.03 1.21
N CYS A 83 7.27 -9.26 1.27
CA CYS A 83 6.32 -8.44 2.03
C CYS A 83 6.43 -8.64 3.55
N GLY A 84 7.19 -9.64 4.02
CA GLY A 84 7.31 -9.93 5.44
C GLY A 84 6.03 -10.44 6.09
N VAL A 85 5.20 -11.15 5.32
CA VAL A 85 3.98 -11.82 5.80
C VAL A 85 4.14 -13.33 5.90
N ALA A 86 5.08 -13.93 5.16
CA ALA A 86 5.41 -15.34 5.27
C ALA A 86 6.44 -15.61 6.39
N PRO A 87 6.07 -16.36 7.44
CA PRO A 87 6.98 -16.67 8.53
C PRO A 87 7.86 -17.90 8.18
N PHE A 88 9.05 -17.95 8.78
CA PHE A 88 10.02 -19.03 8.62
C PHE A 88 10.23 -19.77 9.93
N GLU A 89 10.33 -21.10 9.86
CA GLU A 89 10.70 -21.91 11.01
C GLU A 89 12.12 -21.57 11.46
N ARG A 90 12.31 -21.46 12.78
CA ARG A 90 13.62 -21.19 13.38
C ARG A 90 14.13 -22.46 14.06
N THR A 91 14.68 -23.35 13.26
CA THR A 91 15.25 -24.63 13.71
C THR A 91 16.77 -24.65 13.58
N SER A 92 17.45 -25.24 14.55
CA SER A 92 18.88 -25.53 14.49
C SER A 92 19.12 -26.94 15.01
N GLY A 93 19.61 -27.82 14.13
CA GLY A 93 19.72 -29.25 14.40
C GLY A 93 18.38 -29.89 14.75
N ILE A 94 18.41 -30.84 15.68
CA ILE A 94 17.25 -31.68 16.03
C ILE A 94 16.50 -31.12 17.27
N SER A 95 17.19 -30.36 18.13
CA SER A 95 16.71 -30.02 19.48
C SER A 95 16.24 -28.58 19.65
N ILE A 96 16.64 -27.64 18.77
CA ILE A 96 16.25 -26.22 18.90
C ILE A 96 15.05 -25.95 17.99
N ARG A 97 13.89 -25.68 18.60
CA ARG A 97 12.67 -25.23 17.92
C ARG A 97 12.22 -23.88 18.50
N GLY A 98 12.63 -22.80 17.83
CA GLY A 98 12.21 -21.44 18.20
C GLY A 98 10.85 -21.06 17.60
N LYS A 99 10.32 -19.90 18.02
CA LYS A 99 9.13 -19.31 17.40
C LYS A 99 9.39 -19.01 15.93
N THR A 100 8.40 -19.29 15.09
CA THR A 100 8.39 -18.94 13.66
C THR A 100 8.38 -17.41 13.52
N GLN A 101 9.25 -16.86 12.68
CA GLN A 101 9.41 -15.40 12.53
C GLN A 101 9.56 -15.02 11.05
N THR A 102 9.11 -13.84 10.69
CA THR A 102 9.34 -13.27 9.36
C THR A 102 10.78 -12.75 9.26
N SER A 103 11.36 -12.79 8.07
CA SER A 103 12.73 -12.30 7.87
C SER A 103 12.85 -10.79 8.18
N PRO A 104 13.92 -10.34 8.85
CA PRO A 104 14.19 -8.91 9.05
C PRO A 104 14.56 -8.19 7.75
N LEU A 105 14.90 -8.94 6.69
CA LEU A 105 15.21 -8.43 5.35
C LEU A 105 13.96 -8.14 4.51
N ALA A 106 12.76 -8.36 5.05
CA ALA A 106 11.53 -8.03 4.37
C ALA A 106 11.41 -6.52 4.11
N ASN A 107 10.74 -6.16 3.01
CA ASN A 107 10.39 -4.79 2.72
C ASN A 107 9.31 -4.33 3.71
N LYS A 108 9.72 -3.53 4.70
CA LYS A 108 8.87 -3.04 5.78
C LYS A 108 7.81 -2.07 5.28
N GLU A 109 8.07 -1.35 4.20
CA GLU A 109 7.14 -0.38 3.62
C GLU A 109 5.96 -1.11 2.97
N VAL A 110 6.24 -2.11 2.12
CA VAL A 110 5.20 -2.97 1.53
C VAL A 110 4.41 -3.70 2.60
N LYS A 111 5.07 -4.13 3.68
CA LYS A 111 4.38 -4.70 4.84
C LYS A 111 3.35 -3.74 5.43
N VAL A 112 3.69 -2.47 5.60
CA VAL A 112 2.78 -1.43 6.14
C VAL A 112 1.55 -1.27 5.25
N TYR A 113 1.72 -1.19 3.92
CA TYR A 113 0.59 -1.08 2.99
C TYR A 113 -0.36 -2.28 3.04
N LEU A 114 0.13 -3.46 3.43
CA LEU A 114 -0.64 -4.71 3.44
C LEU A 114 -1.24 -5.08 4.78
N THR A 115 -0.72 -4.57 5.89
CA THR A 115 -1.11 -4.99 7.25
C THR A 115 -1.71 -3.90 8.11
N ARG A 116 -1.87 -2.68 7.57
CA ARG A 116 -2.42 -1.53 8.28
C ARG A 116 -3.68 -1.03 7.58
#